data_AF-A0A7S2V614-F1
#
_entry.id   AF-A0A7S2V614-F1
#
_cell.length_a   1.000
_cell.length_b   1.000
_cell.length_c   1.000
_cell.angle_alpha   90.00
_cell.angle_beta   90.00
_cell.angle_gamma   90.00
#
_symmetry.space_group_name_H-M   'P 1'
#
loop_
_entity.id
_entity.type
_entity.pdbx_description
1 polymer ?
#
loop_
_entity_poly.entity_id
_entity_poly.type
_entity_poly.pdbx_seq_one_letter_code
_entity_poly.pdbx_strand_id
1 'polypeptide(L)'
;EGNSVEKGYDMFRKQWKSTIRESMNKLTSQMEDMADELVNQFAVKFLSDRLPIVLPPSAASSSEKKAKANITENTRLRVVHPGVTRVCVEEDKVVVYHCLSNARTHHGNPLSPLEFESDDSPAIRKLLSSWPHSVSVSELPHPPLEDMQDKLG
;
A
#
# COMPACT_ATOMS: atom_id res chain seq x y z
N GLU A 1 11.98 -29.38 58.08
CA GLU A 1 12.02 -27.96 57.66
C GLU A 1 12.40 -27.73 56.17
N GLY A 2 12.50 -28.76 55.33
CA GLY A 2 12.98 -28.62 53.95
C GLY A 2 11.97 -28.14 52.88
N ASN A 3 10.89 -27.44 53.22
CA ASN A 3 9.76 -27.23 52.28
C ASN A 3 9.39 -25.75 52.03
N SER A 4 10.15 -24.81 52.57
CA SER A 4 9.88 -23.37 52.39
C SER A 4 10.72 -22.75 51.27
N VAL A 5 11.95 -23.24 51.08
CA VAL A 5 12.88 -22.73 50.07
C VAL A 5 12.46 -23.16 48.66
N GLU A 6 12.11 -24.43 48.45
CA GLU A 6 11.59 -24.93 47.15
C GLU A 6 10.29 -24.22 46.74
N LYS A 7 9.37 -23.99 47.69
CA LYS A 7 8.13 -23.23 47.42
C LYS A 7 8.41 -21.79 46.99
N GLY A 8 9.44 -21.15 47.56
CA GLY A 8 9.90 -19.82 47.15
C GLY A 8 10.42 -19.79 45.71
N TYR A 9 11.23 -20.80 45.33
CA TYR A 9 11.73 -20.95 43.95
C TYR A 9 10.61 -21.20 42.94
N ASP A 10 9.61 -22.01 43.29
CA ASP A 10 8.45 -22.24 42.41
C ASP A 10 7.54 -21.02 42.27
N MET A 11 7.36 -20.24 43.34
CA MET A 11 6.63 -18.98 43.29
C MET A 11 7.35 -17.97 42.40
N PHE A 12 8.67 -17.83 42.55
CA PHE A 12 9.50 -16.96 41.70
C PHE A 12 9.45 -17.36 40.22
N ARG A 13 9.55 -18.67 39.91
CA ARG A 13 9.42 -19.18 38.53
C ARG A 13 8.06 -18.87 37.93
N LYS A 14 6.97 -18.97 38.71
CA LYS A 14 5.62 -18.62 38.25
C LYS A 14 5.50 -17.13 37.98
N GLN A 15 6.01 -16.29 38.87
CA GLN A 15 6.01 -14.84 38.72
C GLN A 15 6.81 -14.42 37.48
N TRP A 16 8.01 -14.95 37.31
CA TRP A 16 8.85 -14.70 36.13
C TRP A 16 8.16 -15.11 34.82
N LYS A 17 7.53 -16.29 34.77
CA LYS A 17 6.74 -16.73 33.61
C LYS A 17 5.56 -15.80 33.32
N SER A 18 4.90 -15.27 34.36
CA SER A 18 3.83 -14.27 34.19
C SER A 18 4.38 -12.98 33.58
N THR A 19 5.48 -12.46 34.14
CA THR A 19 6.10 -11.22 33.65
C THR A 19 6.57 -11.32 32.20
N ILE A 20 7.17 -12.45 31.80
CA ILE A 20 7.53 -12.68 30.39
C ILE A 20 6.29 -12.67 29.52
N ARG A 21 5.23 -13.39 29.91
CA ARG A 21 4.00 -13.46 29.11
C ARG A 21 3.35 -12.09 28.97
N GLU A 22 3.27 -11.32 30.05
CA GLU A 22 2.76 -9.95 30.03
C GLU A 22 3.60 -9.05 29.11
N SER A 23 4.93 -9.18 29.16
CA SER A 23 5.82 -8.42 28.30
C SER A 23 5.68 -8.81 26.83
N MET A 24 5.57 -10.11 26.53
CA MET A 24 5.35 -10.60 25.16
C MET A 24 4.00 -10.12 24.61
N ASN A 25 2.94 -10.17 25.42
CA ASN A 25 1.62 -9.68 24.99
C ASN A 25 1.65 -8.18 24.67
N LYS A 26 2.35 -7.37 25.47
CA LYS A 26 2.55 -5.94 25.20
C LYS A 26 3.28 -5.72 23.87
N LEU A 27 4.36 -6.47 23.64
CA LEU A 27 5.13 -6.40 22.40
C LEU A 27 4.31 -6.82 21.18
N THR A 28 3.54 -7.90 21.28
CA THR A 28 2.66 -8.37 20.20
C THR A 28 1.61 -7.33 19.86
N SER A 29 0.95 -6.73 20.86
CA SER A 29 -0.03 -5.66 20.63
C SER A 29 0.59 -4.46 19.91
N GLN A 30 1.79 -4.02 20.33
CA GLN A 30 2.49 -2.93 19.65
C GLN A 30 2.88 -3.28 18.20
N MET A 31 3.29 -4.52 17.95
CA MET A 31 3.60 -5.00 16.60
C MET A 31 2.35 -5.07 15.73
N GLU A 32 1.20 -5.46 16.27
CA GLU A 32 -0.07 -5.46 15.54
C GLU A 32 -0.44 -4.06 15.07
N ASP A 33 -0.30 -3.04 15.93
CA ASP A 33 -0.56 -1.64 15.57
C ASP A 33 0.36 -1.12 14.46
N MET A 34 1.59 -1.62 14.40
CA MET A 34 2.61 -1.21 13.42
C MET A 34 2.69 -2.11 12.19
N ALA A 35 1.97 -3.23 12.16
CA ALA A 35 2.17 -4.28 11.16
C ALA A 35 1.93 -3.77 9.73
N ASP A 36 0.83 -3.05 9.51
CA ASP A 36 0.47 -2.53 8.19
C ASP A 36 1.51 -1.52 7.67
N GLU A 37 1.99 -0.64 8.54
CA GLU A 37 3.00 0.36 8.22
C GLU A 37 4.34 -0.31 7.85
N LEU A 38 4.76 -1.31 8.63
CA LEU A 38 5.96 -2.08 8.30
C LEU A 38 5.82 -2.80 6.96
N VAL A 39 4.67 -3.43 6.71
CA VAL A 39 4.39 -4.10 5.42
C VAL A 39 4.41 -3.10 4.27
N ASN A 40 3.90 -1.89 4.47
CA ASN A 40 3.98 -0.80 3.49
C ASN A 40 5.43 -0.42 3.20
N GLN A 41 6.25 -0.18 4.22
CA GLN A 41 7.66 0.18 4.05
C GLN A 41 8.44 -0.91 3.30
N PHE A 42 8.22 -2.19 3.63
CA PHE A 42 8.81 -3.30 2.88
C PHE A 42 8.32 -3.36 1.43
N ALA A 43 7.05 -3.11 1.17
CA ALA A 43 6.49 -3.11 -0.18
C ALA A 43 7.04 -1.95 -1.02
N VAL A 44 7.20 -0.76 -0.45
CA VAL A 44 7.80 0.40 -1.12
C VAL A 44 9.26 0.13 -1.46
N LYS A 45 10.03 -0.42 -0.52
CA LYS A 45 11.42 -0.84 -0.77
C LYS A 45 11.49 -1.92 -1.86
N PHE A 46 10.58 -2.90 -1.82
CA PHE A 46 10.52 -3.89 -2.89
C PHE A 46 10.27 -3.25 -4.25
N LEU A 47 9.39 -2.24 -4.34
CA LEU A 47 9.15 -1.51 -5.58
C LEU A 47 10.34 -0.66 -6.04
N SER A 48 11.15 -0.08 -5.13
CA SER A 48 12.37 0.65 -5.52
C SER A 48 13.41 -0.24 -6.16
N ASP A 49 13.48 -1.51 -5.71
CA ASP A 49 14.52 -2.45 -6.13
C ASP A 49 14.12 -3.19 -7.43
N ARG A 50 12.85 -3.07 -7.84
CA ARG A 50 12.32 -3.73 -9.02
C ARG A 50 12.79 -3.06 -10.31
N LEU A 51 13.06 -3.89 -11.32
CA LEU A 51 13.19 -3.41 -12.69
C LEU A 51 11.85 -2.88 -13.21
N PRO A 52 11.86 -1.90 -14.12
CA PRO A 52 10.65 -1.52 -14.84
C PRO A 52 10.13 -2.71 -15.64
N ILE A 53 8.81 -2.89 -15.67
CA ILE A 53 8.21 -3.99 -16.42
C ILE A 53 8.22 -3.68 -17.92
N VAL A 54 8.48 -4.71 -18.73
CA VAL A 54 8.28 -4.64 -20.16
C VAL A 54 6.79 -4.85 -20.43
N LEU A 55 6.11 -3.80 -20.89
CA LEU A 55 4.69 -3.88 -21.19
C LEU A 55 4.43 -4.71 -22.45
N PRO A 56 3.40 -5.57 -22.46
CA PRO A 56 2.97 -6.21 -23.69
C PRO A 56 2.49 -5.14 -24.69
N PRO A 57 2.60 -5.38 -26.01
CA PRO A 57 2.24 -4.38 -27.02
C PRO A 57 0.82 -3.80 -26.88
N SER A 58 -0.13 -4.63 -26.43
CA SER A 58 -1.52 -4.22 -26.16
C SER A 58 -1.66 -3.24 -24.99
N ALA A 59 -0.81 -3.35 -23.97
CA ALA A 59 -0.79 -2.42 -22.84
C ALA A 59 0.07 -1.19 -23.14
N ALA A 60 1.20 -1.36 -23.83
CA ALA A 60 2.08 -0.28 -24.24
C ALA A 60 1.31 0.77 -25.07
N SER A 61 0.59 0.33 -26.11
CA SER A 61 -0.22 1.20 -26.97
C SER A 61 -1.31 1.99 -26.22
N SER A 62 -1.88 1.44 -25.15
CA SER A 62 -2.90 2.12 -24.33
C SER A 62 -2.32 2.99 -23.21
N SER A 63 -1.06 2.78 -22.83
CA SER A 63 -0.39 3.48 -21.70
C SER A 63 0.54 4.62 -22.15
N GLU A 64 0.95 4.60 -23.42
CA GLU A 64 1.86 5.60 -23.96
C GLU A 64 1.23 7.00 -23.93
N LYS A 65 2.01 8.00 -23.49
CA LYS A 65 1.71 9.46 -23.55
C LYS A 65 1.37 9.98 -24.96
N LYS A 66 1.25 9.11 -25.96
CA LYS A 66 0.91 9.42 -27.35
C LYS A 66 -0.59 9.65 -27.56
N ALA A 67 -1.44 9.11 -26.69
CA ALA A 67 -2.85 9.42 -26.74
C ALA A 67 -3.10 10.75 -26.02
N LYS A 68 -3.20 11.86 -26.77
CA LYS A 68 -3.95 13.07 -26.35
C LYS A 68 -5.45 12.75 -26.28
N ALA A 69 -5.80 11.61 -25.69
CA ALA A 69 -7.16 11.15 -25.57
C ALA A 69 -7.73 11.81 -24.32
N ASN A 70 -8.76 12.63 -24.53
CA ASN A 70 -9.50 13.20 -23.42
C ASN A 70 -10.14 12.05 -22.64
N ILE A 71 -9.82 11.96 -21.36
CA ILE A 71 -10.47 11.03 -20.45
C ILE A 71 -11.86 11.60 -20.17
N THR A 72 -12.88 10.78 -20.42
CA THR A 72 -14.28 11.12 -20.20
C THR A 72 -14.87 10.14 -19.19
N GLU A 73 -16.08 10.40 -18.71
CA GLU A 73 -16.80 9.51 -17.79
C GLU A 73 -16.98 8.08 -18.35
N ASN A 74 -17.08 7.96 -19.68
CA ASN A 74 -17.24 6.69 -20.38
C ASN A 74 -15.90 5.97 -20.67
N THR A 75 -14.77 6.62 -20.36
CA THR A 75 -13.46 6.02 -20.54
C THR A 75 -13.29 4.87 -19.55
N ARG A 76 -12.89 3.71 -20.08
CA ARG A 76 -12.60 2.54 -19.26
C ARG A 76 -11.13 2.49 -18.89
N LEU A 77 -10.85 2.49 -17.60
CA LEU A 77 -9.51 2.44 -17.03
C LEU A 77 -9.20 1.04 -16.51
N ARG A 78 -7.93 0.68 -16.56
CA ARG A 78 -7.43 -0.56 -15.95
C ARG A 78 -5.96 -0.38 -15.57
N VAL A 79 -5.56 -0.97 -14.45
CA VAL A 79 -4.15 -1.06 -14.07
C VAL A 79 -3.36 -1.82 -15.14
N VAL A 80 -2.20 -1.30 -15.48
CA VAL A 80 -1.37 -1.84 -16.56
C VAL A 80 -0.91 -3.27 -16.28
N HIS A 81 -0.54 -3.58 -15.03
CA HIS A 81 -0.09 -4.91 -14.60
C HIS A 81 -0.25 -5.05 -13.07
N PRO A 82 -0.53 -6.23 -12.51
CA PRO A 82 -0.64 -6.41 -11.06
C PRO A 82 0.75 -6.34 -10.42
N GLY A 83 0.83 -5.80 -9.20
CA GLY A 83 2.09 -5.75 -8.44
C GLY A 83 3.16 -4.82 -9.03
N VAL A 84 2.75 -3.82 -9.83
CA VAL A 84 3.61 -2.71 -10.23
C VAL A 84 3.38 -1.46 -9.39
N THR A 85 2.34 -1.46 -8.55
CA THR A 85 1.93 -0.36 -7.69
C THR A 85 1.74 -0.80 -6.25
N ARG A 86 1.92 0.13 -5.30
CA ARG A 86 1.57 0.00 -3.88
C ARG A 86 0.89 1.29 -3.44
N VAL A 87 -0.14 1.18 -2.60
CA VAL A 87 -0.82 2.32 -1.99
C VAL A 87 -0.51 2.34 -0.51
N CYS A 88 -0.12 3.51 -0.02
CA CYS A 88 0.14 3.80 1.39
C CYS A 88 -0.72 5.01 1.78
N VAL A 89 -1.00 5.14 3.08
CA VAL A 89 -1.61 6.35 3.64
C VAL A 89 -0.57 7.00 4.52
N GLU A 90 -0.13 8.19 4.14
CA GLU A 90 0.95 8.94 4.80
C GLU A 90 0.45 10.35 5.08
N GLU A 91 0.43 10.77 6.34
CA GLU A 91 0.10 12.15 6.75
C GLU A 91 -1.19 12.72 6.10
N ASP A 92 -2.28 11.93 6.11
CA ASP A 92 -3.60 12.26 5.51
C ASP A 92 -3.63 12.31 3.97
N LYS A 93 -2.55 11.85 3.32
CA LYS A 93 -2.50 11.68 1.86
C LYS A 93 -2.50 10.21 1.48
N VAL A 94 -3.06 9.93 0.32
CA VAL A 94 -2.95 8.62 -0.32
C VAL A 94 -1.77 8.67 -1.28
N VAL A 95 -0.73 7.91 -0.96
CA VAL A 95 0.52 7.87 -1.74
C VAL A 95 0.55 6.58 -2.55
N VAL A 96 0.70 6.72 -3.88
CA VAL A 96 0.80 5.61 -4.81
C VAL A 96 2.23 5.50 -5.34
N TYR A 97 2.94 4.46 -4.93
CA TYR A 97 4.25 4.11 -5.44
C TYR A 97 4.14 3.19 -6.65
N HIS A 98 5.03 3.33 -7.63
CA HIS A 98 5.08 2.45 -8.79
C HIS A 98 6.50 2.18 -9.29
N CYS A 99 6.72 1.02 -9.92
CA CYS A 99 8.03 0.66 -10.49
C CYS A 99 8.14 0.90 -12.01
N LEU A 100 7.13 1.48 -12.66
CA LEU A 100 7.09 1.66 -14.13
C LEU A 100 8.16 2.61 -14.67
N SER A 101 8.58 3.61 -13.87
CA SER A 101 9.60 4.60 -14.23
C SER A 101 11.00 4.25 -13.69
N ASN A 102 11.17 3.07 -13.11
CA ASN A 102 12.45 2.68 -12.54
C ASN A 102 13.52 2.59 -13.64
N ALA A 103 14.75 2.97 -13.28
CA ALA A 103 15.89 2.73 -14.17
C ALA A 103 16.20 1.23 -14.26
N ARG A 104 16.81 0.80 -15.37
CA ARG A 104 17.39 -0.55 -15.47
C ARG A 104 18.67 -0.70 -14.65
N THR A 105 19.28 0.43 -14.28
CA THR A 105 20.38 0.49 -13.31
C THR A 105 19.79 0.54 -11.91
N HIS A 106 20.32 -0.28 -11.02
CA HIS A 106 19.89 -0.34 -9.61
C HIS A 106 19.96 1.04 -8.95
N HIS A 107 18.85 1.49 -8.37
CA HIS A 107 18.66 2.85 -7.81
C HIS A 107 19.05 4.00 -8.76
N GLY A 108 18.98 3.79 -10.08
CA GLY A 108 19.36 4.81 -11.06
C GLY A 108 18.42 6.03 -11.09
N ASN A 109 17.14 5.83 -10.74
CA ASN A 109 16.15 6.88 -10.56
C ASN A 109 15.53 6.78 -9.16
N PRO A 110 15.26 7.90 -8.47
CA PRO A 110 14.45 7.86 -7.26
C PRO A 110 13.01 7.44 -7.59
N LEU A 111 12.30 6.87 -6.60
CA LEU A 111 10.87 6.64 -6.71
C LEU A 111 10.16 7.98 -6.92
N SER A 112 9.19 8.00 -7.83
CA SER A 112 8.34 9.16 -8.10
C SER A 112 6.91 8.81 -7.67
N PRO A 113 6.58 8.95 -6.37
CA PRO A 113 5.22 8.66 -5.89
C PRO A 113 4.21 9.64 -6.48
N LEU A 114 2.97 9.18 -6.59
CA LEU A 114 1.81 10.01 -6.90
C LEU A 114 1.04 10.27 -5.62
N GLU A 115 0.81 11.53 -5.28
CA GLU A 115 0.06 11.94 -4.10
C GLU A 115 -1.37 12.31 -4.48
N PHE A 116 -2.32 11.85 -3.68
CA PHE A 116 -3.74 12.14 -3.80
C PHE A 116 -4.31 12.50 -2.42
N GLU A 117 -5.45 13.19 -2.42
CA GLU A 117 -6.20 13.47 -1.20
C GLU A 117 -6.81 12.18 -0.62
N SER A 118 -7.05 12.16 0.69
CA SER A 118 -7.64 10.99 1.38
C SER A 118 -9.02 10.61 0.85
N ASP A 119 -9.78 11.58 0.35
CA ASP A 119 -11.08 11.39 -0.29
C ASP A 119 -11.03 10.57 -1.58
N ASP A 120 -9.90 10.56 -2.29
CA ASP A 120 -9.71 9.77 -3.52
C ASP A 120 -9.33 8.30 -3.22
N SER A 121 -9.08 7.94 -1.95
CA SER A 121 -8.70 6.56 -1.54
C SER A 121 -9.66 5.47 -2.04
N PRO A 122 -11.00 5.63 -1.92
CA PRO A 122 -11.94 4.61 -2.37
C PRO A 122 -11.85 4.36 -3.89
N ALA A 123 -11.63 5.42 -4.68
CA ALA A 123 -11.52 5.32 -6.14
C ALA A 123 -10.25 4.55 -6.52
N ILE A 124 -9.12 4.90 -5.90
CA ILE A 124 -7.84 4.24 -6.14
C ILE A 124 -7.90 2.76 -5.76
N ARG A 125 -8.47 2.42 -4.59
CA ARG A 125 -8.64 1.02 -4.16
C ARG A 125 -9.54 0.23 -5.10
N LYS A 126 -10.63 0.84 -5.59
CA LYS A 126 -11.52 0.21 -6.57
C LYS A 126 -10.78 -0.11 -7.87
N LEU A 127 -9.98 0.83 -8.38
CA LEU A 127 -9.20 0.65 -9.61
C LEU A 127 -8.13 -0.46 -9.46
N LEU A 128 -7.46 -0.53 -8.31
CA LEU A 128 -6.43 -1.55 -8.07
C LEU A 128 -7.02 -2.94 -7.87
N SER A 129 -8.14 -3.04 -7.16
CA SER A 129 -8.81 -4.32 -6.89
C SER A 129 -9.58 -4.87 -8.10
N SER A 130 -9.91 -4.04 -9.09
CA SER A 130 -10.65 -4.48 -10.28
C SER A 130 -9.80 -5.22 -11.30
N TRP A 131 -8.46 -5.14 -11.21
CA TRP A 131 -7.58 -5.84 -12.14
C TRP A 131 -7.86 -7.37 -12.11
N PRO A 132 -7.98 -8.06 -13.26
CA PRO A 132 -7.65 -7.65 -14.64
C PRO A 132 -8.78 -6.99 -15.44
N HIS A 133 -9.91 -6.67 -14.80
CA HIS A 133 -11.07 -6.03 -15.43
C HIS A 133 -10.91 -4.51 -15.50
N SER A 134 -11.52 -3.91 -16.51
CA SER A 134 -11.60 -2.46 -16.63
C SER A 134 -12.82 -1.91 -15.89
N VAL A 135 -12.70 -0.68 -15.39
CA VAL A 135 -13.73 0.07 -14.66
C VAL A 135 -13.96 1.38 -15.39
N SER A 136 -15.21 1.80 -15.54
CA SER A 136 -15.51 3.11 -16.14
C SER A 136 -15.18 4.23 -15.16
N VAL A 137 -14.79 5.41 -15.65
CA VAL A 137 -14.57 6.59 -14.78
C VAL A 137 -15.85 6.93 -14.00
N SER A 138 -17.03 6.77 -14.62
CA SER A 138 -18.33 6.94 -13.97
C SER A 138 -18.66 5.91 -12.88
N GLU A 139 -17.97 4.75 -12.86
CA GLU A 139 -18.18 3.69 -11.87
C GLU A 139 -17.26 3.85 -10.65
N LEU A 140 -16.29 4.78 -10.70
CA LEU A 140 -15.42 5.05 -9.58
C LEU A 140 -16.19 5.79 -8.49
N PRO A 141 -16.02 5.40 -7.21
CA PRO A 141 -16.60 6.16 -6.11
C PRO A 141 -15.96 7.54 -6.06
N HIS A 142 -16.78 8.58 -6.22
CA HIS A 142 -16.37 9.97 -6.11
C HIS A 142 -16.81 10.54 -4.76
N PRO A 143 -16.04 11.44 -4.15
CA PRO A 143 -16.56 12.23 -3.04
C PRO A 143 -17.81 13.03 -3.48
N PRO A 144 -18.71 13.36 -2.53
CA PRO A 144 -19.98 14.01 -2.85
C PRO A 144 -19.80 15.37 -3.55
N LEU A 145 -20.02 15.37 -4.87
CA LEU A 145 -20.44 16.41 -5.85
C LEU A 145 -20.03 17.90 -5.73
N GLU A 146 -19.46 18.43 -4.65
CA GLU A 146 -19.05 19.84 -4.62
C GLU A 146 -17.81 20.14 -5.49
N ASP A 147 -17.06 19.10 -5.93
CA ASP A 147 -15.77 19.25 -6.62
C ASP A 147 -15.73 18.74 -8.09
N MET A 148 -16.85 18.24 -8.66
CA MET A 148 -16.81 17.67 -10.03
C MET A 148 -16.48 18.72 -11.12
N GLN A 149 -16.70 20.00 -10.84
CA GLN A 149 -16.45 21.09 -11.79
C GLN A 149 -14.96 21.49 -11.86
N ASP A 150 -14.16 21.17 -10.84
CA ASP A 150 -12.76 21.62 -10.72
C ASP A 150 -11.72 20.63 -11.29
N LYS A 151 -12.05 19.34 -11.40
CA LYS A 151 -11.11 18.29 -11.86
C LYS A 151 -11.21 17.91 -13.35
N LEU A 152 -12.11 18.53 -14.13
CA LEU A 152 -12.25 18.34 -15.57
C LEU A 152 -11.78 19.61 -16.32
N GLY A 153 -10.45 19.78 -16.39
CA GLY A 153 -9.75 20.79 -17.20
C GLY A 153 -8.74 20.16 -18.13
#